data_AF-A0A327K1B0-F1
#
_entry.id   AF-A0A327K1B0-F1
#
_cell.length_a   1.000
_cell.length_b   1.000
_cell.length_c   1.000
_cell.angle_alpha   90.00
_cell.angle_beta   90.00
_cell.angle_gamma   90.00
#
_symmetry.space_group_name_H-M   'P 1'
#
loop_
_entity.id
_entity.type
_entity.pdbx_description
1 polymer ?
#
loop_
_entity_poly.entity_id
_entity_poly.type
_entity_poly.pdbx_seq_one_letter_code
_entity_poly.pdbx_strand_id
1 'polypeptide(L)'
;SPNQRPPVCKILDYGKFKYISQKKASEARKKQKTVDVKEVKMRPNIDTHDYEVKMRNARRFVEDGDKVKVTMRFRGREMAH
;
A
#
# COMPACT_ATOMS: atom_id res chain seq x y z
N SER A 1 -18.04 -1.41 27.69
CA SER A 1 -16.86 -0.54 27.66
C SER A 1 -16.30 -0.52 29.07
N PRO A 2 -15.10 -1.07 29.32
CA PRO A 2 -14.60 -1.23 30.69
C PRO A 2 -14.19 0.10 31.34
N ASN A 3 -14.03 1.17 30.54
CA ASN A 3 -13.50 2.46 31.00
C ASN A 3 -14.59 3.45 31.49
N GLN A 4 -15.86 3.04 31.61
CA GLN A 4 -16.93 3.89 32.15
C GLN A 4 -17.21 3.55 33.61
N ARG A 5 -17.47 4.58 34.44
CA ARG A 5 -18.00 4.46 35.80
C ARG A 5 -19.49 4.85 35.76
N PRO A 6 -20.45 3.95 36.00
CA PRO A 6 -20.33 2.50 36.25
C PRO A 6 -20.02 1.68 34.98
N PRO A 7 -19.43 0.48 35.12
CA PRO A 7 -19.12 -0.38 33.98
C PRO A 7 -20.40 -0.85 33.30
N VAL A 8 -20.47 -0.64 31.98
CA VAL A 8 -21.62 -1.07 31.18
C VAL A 8 -21.35 -2.47 30.64
N CYS A 9 -22.04 -3.45 31.23
CA CYS A 9 -22.06 -4.84 30.77
C CYS A 9 -23.26 -5.04 29.83
N LYS A 10 -23.03 -5.65 28.67
CA LYS A 10 -24.10 -6.05 27.74
C LYS A 10 -24.22 -7.57 27.80
N ILE A 11 -25.42 -8.07 28.12
CA ILE A 11 -25.72 -9.49 28.10
C ILE A 11 -25.78 -9.93 26.64
N LEU A 12 -24.82 -10.75 26.22
CA LEU A 12 -24.69 -11.24 24.85
C LEU A 12 -24.06 -12.63 24.84
N ASP A 13 -24.41 -13.43 23.83
CA ASP A 13 -23.69 -14.66 23.54
C ASP A 13 -22.31 -14.30 22.97
N TYR A 14 -21.29 -14.48 23.80
CA TYR A 14 -19.93 -14.11 23.47
C TYR A 14 -19.36 -14.95 22.32
N GLY A 15 -19.74 -16.22 22.22
CA GLY A 15 -19.30 -17.12 21.15
C GLY A 15 -19.81 -16.66 19.79
N LYS A 16 -21.12 -16.40 19.70
CA LYS A 16 -21.77 -15.88 18.48
C LYS A 16 -21.25 -14.50 18.09
N PHE A 17 -21.06 -13.61 19.05
CA PHE A 17 -20.53 -12.26 18.81
C PHE A 17 -19.08 -12.29 18.29
N LYS A 18 -18.22 -13.15 18.87
CA LYS A 18 -16.83 -13.32 18.42
C LYS A 18 -16.77 -13.81 16.97
N TYR A 19 -17.60 -14.79 16.62
CA TYR A 19 -17.69 -15.30 15.24
C TYR A 19 -18.12 -14.21 14.25
N ILE A 20 -19.20 -13.47 14.55
CA ILE A 20 -19.69 -12.38 13.68
C ILE A 20 -18.63 -11.28 13.55
N SER A 21 -17.96 -10.92 14.64
CA SER A 21 -16.91 -9.91 14.64
C SER A 21 -15.71 -10.34 13.80
N GLN A 22 -15.28 -11.60 13.90
CA GLN A 22 -14.21 -12.15 13.08
C GLN A 22 -14.59 -12.20 11.59
N LYS A 23 -15.83 -12.62 11.28
CA LYS A 23 -16.34 -12.64 9.92
C LYS A 23 -16.37 -11.22 9.32
N LYS A 24 -16.90 -10.25 10.05
CA LYS A 24 -16.94 -8.84 9.65
C LYS A 24 -15.52 -8.26 9.48
N ALA A 25 -14.60 -8.57 10.38
CA ALA A 25 -13.20 -8.14 10.27
C ALA A 25 -12.51 -8.75 9.05
N SER A 26 -12.79 -10.02 8.74
CA SER A 26 -12.25 -10.70 7.55
C SER A 26 -12.82 -10.13 6.25
N GLU A 27 -14.12 -9.83 6.22
CA GLU A 27 -14.77 -9.15 5.10
C GLU A 27 -14.22 -7.73 4.90
N ALA A 28 -13.98 -6.98 5.99
CA ALA A 28 -13.38 -5.67 5.94
C ALA A 28 -11.93 -5.71 5.41
N ARG A 29 -11.12 -6.68 5.88
CA ARG A 29 -9.74 -6.89 5.37
C ARG A 29 -9.71 -7.25 3.89
N LYS A 30 -10.63 -8.10 3.43
CA LYS A 30 -10.73 -8.47 2.01
C LYS A 30 -11.13 -7.29 1.11
N LYS A 31 -11.95 -6.37 1.62
CA LYS A 31 -12.38 -5.17 0.90
C LYS A 31 -11.34 -4.05 0.89
N GLN A 32 -10.35 -4.11 1.78
CA GLN A 32 -9.29 -3.11 1.83
C GLN A 32 -8.43 -3.23 0.56
N LYS A 33 -8.39 -2.17 -0.26
CA LYS A 33 -7.45 -2.08 -1.37
C LYS A 33 -6.02 -2.07 -0.80
N THR A 34 -5.25 -3.12 -1.09
CA THR A 34 -3.81 -3.15 -0.89
C THR A 34 -3.18 -2.27 -1.97
N VAL A 35 -2.57 -1.17 -1.54
CA VAL A 35 -1.79 -0.30 -2.43
C VAL A 35 -0.34 -0.75 -2.32
N ASP A 36 0.15 -1.41 -3.37
CA ASP A 36 1.53 -1.88 -3.41
C ASP A 36 2.45 -0.74 -3.87
N VAL A 37 3.71 -0.78 -3.42
CA VAL A 37 4.73 0.18 -3.86
C VAL A 37 5.55 -0.47 -4.98
N LYS A 38 5.41 0.04 -6.20
CA LYS A 38 6.22 -0.37 -7.36
C LYS A 38 7.44 0.53 -7.48
N GLU A 39 8.62 -0.06 -7.52
CA GLU A 39 9.88 0.69 -7.66
C GLU A 39 10.32 0.75 -9.13
N VAL A 40 10.56 1.95 -9.65
CA VAL A 40 11.09 2.20 -11.00
C VAL A 40 12.50 2.76 -10.87
N LYS A 41 13.49 2.01 -11.37
CA LYS A 41 14.91 2.38 -11.29
C LYS A 41 15.38 3.05 -12.59
N MET A 42 15.89 4.27 -12.47
CA MET A 42 16.41 5.05 -13.60
C MET A 42 17.91 5.29 -13.44
N ARG A 43 18.59 5.52 -14.56
CA ARG A 43 20.00 5.92 -14.61
C ARG A 43 20.07 7.31 -15.27
N PRO A 44 21.05 8.14 -14.94
CA PRO A 44 21.19 9.47 -15.53
C PRO A 44 21.46 9.42 -17.05
N ASN A 45 22.31 8.48 -17.50
CA ASN A 45 22.59 8.25 -18.92
C ASN A 45 21.61 7.24 -19.56
N ILE A 46 20.30 7.46 -19.39
CA ILE A 46 19.27 6.62 -19.98
C ILE A 46 19.02 7.00 -21.46
N ASP A 47 18.87 5.99 -22.32
CA ASP A 47 18.48 6.20 -23.71
C ASP A 47 17.00 6.65 -23.79
N THR A 48 16.66 7.49 -24.78
CA THR A 48 15.30 8.04 -24.96
C THR A 48 14.24 6.94 -25.01
N HIS A 49 14.52 5.82 -25.66
CA HIS A 49 13.57 4.72 -25.76
C HIS A 49 13.34 4.01 -24.40
N ASP A 50 14.41 3.78 -23.62
CA ASP A 50 14.30 3.18 -22.29
C ASP A 50 13.55 4.10 -21.31
N TYR A 51 13.72 5.42 -21.45
CA TYR A 51 12.96 6.41 -20.68
C TYR A 51 11.47 6.35 -20.98
N GLU A 52 11.08 6.35 -22.25
CA GLU A 52 9.68 6.28 -22.67
C GLU A 52 8.99 5.00 -22.17
N VAL A 53 9.68 3.85 -22.23
CA VAL A 53 9.16 2.57 -21.74
C VAL A 53 8.95 2.62 -20.22
N LYS A 54 9.89 3.19 -19.45
CA LYS A 54 9.75 3.32 -17.99
C LYS A 54 8.67 4.32 -17.60
N MET A 55 8.53 5.42 -18.32
CA MET A 55 7.45 6.40 -18.14
C MET A 55 6.08 5.75 -18.40
N ARG A 56 5.94 4.97 -19.47
CA ARG A 56 4.70 4.25 -19.77
C ARG A 56 4.34 3.24 -18.66
N ASN A 57 5.33 2.52 -18.15
CA ASN A 57 5.10 1.57 -17.05
C ASN A 57 4.75 2.30 -15.75
N ALA A 58 5.43 3.41 -15.43
CA ALA A 58 5.10 4.23 -14.28
C ALA A 58 3.66 4.77 -14.35
N ARG A 59 3.24 5.26 -15.52
CA ARG A 59 1.87 5.71 -15.75
C ARG A 59 0.86 4.59 -15.54
N ARG A 60 1.12 3.40 -16.08
CA ARG A 60 0.27 2.22 -15.87
C ARG A 60 0.11 1.88 -14.39
N PHE A 61 1.20 1.87 -13.62
CA PHE A 61 1.13 1.58 -12.18
C PHE A 61 0.32 2.63 -11.40
N VAL A 62 0.42 3.91 -11.78
CA VAL A 62 -0.40 4.98 -11.18
C VAL A 62 -1.89 4.81 -11.54
N GLU A 63 -2.20 4.46 -12.79
CA GLU A 63 -3.57 4.20 -13.25
C GLU A 63 -4.17 2.96 -12.57
N ASP A 64 -3.36 1.93 -12.30
CA ASP A 64 -3.75 0.73 -11.55
C ASP A 64 -3.95 1.01 -10.04
N GLY A 65 -3.58 2.21 -9.56
CA GLY A 65 -3.75 2.66 -8.18
C GLY A 65 -2.60 2.30 -7.24
N ASP A 66 -1.48 1.82 -7.78
CA ASP A 66 -0.25 1.53 -7.04
C ASP A 66 0.59 2.81 -6.83
N LYS A 67 1.39 2.80 -5.76
CA LYS A 67 2.34 3.89 -5.50
C LYS A 67 3.63 3.62 -6.27
N VAL A 68 4.07 4.58 -7.07
CA VAL A 68 5.34 4.48 -7.79
C VAL A 68 6.44 5.18 -7.01
N LYS A 69 7.51 4.45 -6.68
CA LYS A 69 8.76 5.00 -6.14
C LYS A 69 9.80 5.03 -7.24
N VAL A 70 10.17 6.23 -7.69
CA VAL A 70 11.25 6.40 -8.67
C VAL A 70 12.57 6.53 -7.94
N THR A 71 13.50 5.62 -8.19
CA THR A 71 14.85 5.64 -7.61
C THR A 71 15.86 5.85 -8.73
N MET A 72 16.64 6.94 -8.65
CA MET A 72 17.72 7.18 -9.59
C MET A 72 19.01 6.58 -9.04
N ARG A 73 19.66 5.72 -9.83
CA ARG A 73 20.94 5.09 -9.47
C ARG A 73 22.06 5.83 -10.18
N PHE A 74 22.87 6.52 -9.39
CA PHE A 74 24.13 7.12 -9.81
C PHE A 74 25.24 6.07 -9.77
N ARG A 75 26.15 6.05 -10.74
CA ARG A 75 27.32 5.17 -10.76
C ARG A 75 28.59 6.01 -10.78
N GLY A 76 29.41 5.88 -9.73
CA GLY A 76 30.72 6.54 -9.65
C GLY A 76 30.62 8.04 -9.35
N ARG A 77 31.33 8.86 -10.11
CA ARG A 77 31.46 10.33 -9.91
C ARG A 77 30.25 11.15 -10.40
N GLU A 78 29.09 10.52 -10.56
CA GLU A 78 27.86 11.16 -11.05
C GLU A 78 27.04 11.88 -9.95
N MET A 79 27.45 11.82 -8.67
CA MET A 79 26.81 12.63 -7.62
C MET A 79 27.27 14.10 -7.60
N ALA A 80 28.27 14.46 -8.39
CA ALA A 80 28.92 15.78 -8.36
C ALA A 80 28.41 16.76 -9.44
N HIS A 81 27.44 16.36 -10.27
CA HIS A 81 26.81 17.21 -11.27
C HIS A 81 25.29 17.03 -11.28
#